data_AF-A0A822FTJ1-F1
#
_entry.id   AF-A0A822FTJ1-F1
#
_cell.length_a   1.000
_cell.length_b   1.000
_cell.length_c   1.000
_cell.angle_alpha   90.00
_cell.angle_beta   90.00
_cell.angle_gamma   90.00
#
_symmetry.space_group_name_H-M   'P 1'
#
loop_
_entity.id
_entity.type
_entity.pdbx_description
1 polymer ?
#
loop_
_entity_poly.entity_id
_entity_poly.type
_entity_poly.pdbx_seq_one_letter_code
_entity_poly.pdbx_strand_id
1 'polypeptide(L)'
;ITQKLQRALSNIAPFLCDIFIEFSYILTKTLVGSYGQELLPNGLHALKQTASIVELKHAGLAFIELVNEGRLLSHTSKDHVVKVANEADFIVNRMRADDICKASEFEQLSAQTTVECKSEKQLCEHFITAARQRHQVLALRLQ
;
A
#
# COMPACT_ATOMS: atom_id res chain seq x y z
N ILE A 1 49.69 3.58 -10.27
CA ILE A 1 48.40 3.15 -9.64
C ILE A 1 48.29 1.62 -9.62
N THR A 2 48.55 0.94 -10.74
CA THR A 2 48.46 -0.52 -10.89
C THR A 2 49.31 -1.32 -9.90
N GLN A 3 50.58 -0.97 -9.66
CA GLN A 3 51.44 -1.68 -8.69
C GLN A 3 50.99 -1.57 -7.23
N LYS A 4 50.46 -0.40 -6.83
CA LYS A 4 49.94 -0.22 -5.45
C LYS A 4 48.66 -1.03 -5.24
N LEU A 5 47.77 -1.02 -6.23
CA LEU A 5 46.54 -1.81 -6.22
C LEU A 5 46.85 -3.32 -6.23
N GLN A 6 47.82 -3.74 -7.04
CA GLN A 6 48.31 -5.12 -7.11
C GLN A 6 48.86 -5.60 -5.76
N ARG A 7 49.68 -4.80 -5.08
CA ARG A 7 50.18 -5.14 -3.73
C ARG A 7 49.07 -5.15 -2.68
N ALA A 8 48.08 -4.27 -2.78
CA ALA A 8 46.99 -4.20 -1.81
C ALA A 8 46.02 -5.38 -1.96
N LEU A 9 45.78 -5.83 -3.19
CA LEU A 9 44.82 -6.88 -3.49
C LEU A 9 45.45 -8.26 -3.66
N SER A 10 46.78 -8.40 -3.78
CA SER A 10 47.42 -9.70 -4.07
C SER A 10 47.03 -10.81 -3.11
N ASN A 11 46.82 -10.48 -1.84
CA ASN A 11 46.52 -11.46 -0.79
C ASN A 11 45.02 -11.73 -0.65
N ILE A 12 44.17 -10.82 -1.15
CA ILE A 12 42.71 -10.86 -1.00
C ILE A 12 42.04 -11.26 -2.31
N ALA A 13 42.70 -11.07 -3.45
CA ALA A 13 42.22 -11.38 -4.79
C ALA A 13 41.74 -12.84 -4.93
N PRO A 14 42.46 -13.87 -4.45
CA PRO A 14 41.96 -15.25 -4.51
C PRO A 14 40.65 -15.43 -3.72
N PHE A 15 40.59 -14.89 -2.50
CA PHE A 15 39.40 -14.97 -1.66
C PHE A 15 38.20 -14.22 -2.25
N LEU A 16 38.43 -13.05 -2.84
CA LEU A 16 37.38 -12.32 -3.56
C LEU A 16 36.88 -13.11 -4.76
N CYS A 17 37.78 -13.75 -5.52
CA CYS A 17 37.38 -14.64 -6.61
C CYS A 17 36.50 -15.79 -6.10
N ASP A 18 36.86 -16.41 -4.97
CA ASP A 18 36.08 -17.50 -4.38
C ASP A 18 34.66 -17.03 -4.00
N ILE A 19 34.52 -15.86 -3.37
CA ILE A 19 33.22 -15.25 -3.07
C ILE A 19 32.42 -15.00 -4.36
N PHE A 20 33.03 -14.39 -5.38
CA PHE A 20 32.34 -14.12 -6.65
C PHE A 20 31.87 -15.40 -7.34
N ILE A 21 32.65 -16.48 -7.26
CA ILE A 21 32.30 -17.80 -7.80
C ILE A 21 31.18 -18.45 -6.98
N GLU A 22 31.30 -18.45 -5.65
CA GLU A 22 30.33 -19.04 -4.73
C GLU A 22 28.95 -18.37 -4.87
N PHE A 23 28.91 -17.05 -4.94
CA PHE A 23 27.69 -16.27 -5.07
C PHE A 23 27.32 -15.95 -6.52
N SER A 24 27.98 -16.55 -7.49
CA SER A 24 27.81 -16.27 -8.93
C SER A 24 26.36 -16.29 -9.40
N TYR A 25 25.58 -17.26 -8.94
CA TYR A 25 24.18 -17.43 -9.30
C TYR A 25 23.33 -16.23 -8.88
N ILE A 26 23.46 -15.78 -7.63
CA ILE A 26 22.69 -14.64 -7.12
C ILE A 26 23.22 -13.32 -7.68
N LEU A 27 24.55 -13.20 -7.77
CA LEU A 27 25.20 -12.02 -8.29
C LEU A 27 24.85 -11.80 -9.77
N THR A 28 24.78 -12.83 -10.62
CA THR A 28 24.42 -12.65 -12.04
C THR A 28 22.99 -12.15 -12.23
N LYS A 29 22.09 -12.52 -11.33
CA LYS A 29 20.69 -12.05 -11.35
C LYS A 29 20.51 -10.65 -10.77
N THR A 30 21.45 -10.21 -9.93
CA THR A 30 21.31 -8.96 -9.18
C THR A 30 22.21 -7.87 -9.77
N LEU A 31 23.44 -8.19 -10.17
CA LEU A 31 24.41 -7.33 -10.87
C LEU A 31 24.13 -7.31 -12.37
N VAL A 32 23.04 -6.65 -12.72
CA VAL A 32 22.67 -6.39 -14.11
C VAL A 32 23.05 -4.96 -14.45
N GLY A 33 23.62 -4.75 -15.63
CA GLY A 33 23.99 -3.42 -16.09
C GLY A 33 22.75 -2.56 -16.32
N SER A 34 22.96 -1.25 -16.43
CA SER A 34 21.87 -0.27 -16.59
C SER A 34 20.96 -0.51 -17.80
N TYR A 35 21.36 -1.36 -18.76
CA TYR A 35 20.57 -1.76 -19.94
C TYR A 35 20.06 -3.21 -19.87
N GLY A 36 20.07 -3.84 -18.70
CA GLY A 36 19.58 -5.21 -18.53
C GLY A 36 20.59 -6.30 -18.91
N GLN A 37 21.83 -5.96 -19.22
CA GLN A 37 22.86 -6.93 -19.60
C GLN A 37 23.51 -7.61 -18.38
N GLU A 38 23.73 -8.91 -18.46
CA GLU A 38 24.45 -9.66 -17.42
C GLU A 38 25.93 -9.22 -17.38
N LEU A 39 26.40 -8.74 -16.22
CA LEU A 39 27.77 -8.19 -16.08
C LEU A 39 28.82 -9.24 -15.73
N LEU A 40 28.39 -10.40 -15.23
CA LEU A 40 29.23 -11.45 -14.65
C LEU A 40 29.56 -12.66 -15.53
N PRO A 41 28.76 -13.11 -16.51
CA PRO A 41 28.98 -14.41 -17.17
C PRO A 41 30.35 -14.53 -17.81
N ASN A 42 30.82 -13.46 -18.46
CA ASN A 42 32.12 -13.42 -19.11
C ASN A 42 33.24 -13.04 -18.13
N GLY A 43 32.93 -12.22 -17.12
CA GLY A 43 33.91 -11.74 -16.14
C GLY A 43 34.32 -12.82 -15.13
N LEU A 44 33.39 -13.70 -14.72
CA LEU A 44 33.67 -14.76 -13.74
C LEU A 44 34.63 -15.83 -14.28
N HIS A 45 34.49 -16.17 -15.56
CA HIS A 45 35.36 -17.13 -16.21
C HIS A 45 36.80 -16.57 -16.35
N ALA A 46 36.93 -15.27 -16.61
CA ALA A 46 38.22 -14.58 -16.67
C ALA A 46 38.86 -14.38 -15.27
N LEU A 47 38.05 -14.09 -14.25
CA LEU A 47 38.42 -14.06 -12.82
C LEU A 47 38.99 -15.42 -12.37
N LYS A 48 38.38 -16.52 -12.82
CA LYS A 48 38.80 -17.90 -12.50
C LYS A 48 40.12 -18.30 -13.15
N GLN A 49 40.46 -17.72 -14.31
CA GLN A 49 41.65 -18.10 -15.09
C GLN A 49 42.86 -17.22 -14.84
N THR A 50 42.66 -15.93 -14.55
CA THR A 50 43.75 -14.94 -14.64
C THR A 50 43.98 -14.15 -13.35
N ALA A 51 43.03 -14.15 -12.41
CA ALA A 51 43.03 -13.28 -11.22
C ALA A 51 43.44 -11.84 -11.57
N SER A 52 42.93 -11.33 -12.71
CA SER A 52 43.33 -10.03 -13.24
C SER A 52 42.87 -8.93 -12.28
N ILE A 53 43.82 -8.19 -11.73
CA ILE A 53 43.56 -7.06 -10.82
C ILE A 53 42.70 -5.98 -11.49
N VAL A 54 42.78 -5.88 -12.82
CA VAL A 54 41.94 -4.97 -13.61
C VAL A 54 40.49 -5.46 -13.59
N GLU A 55 40.22 -6.74 -13.78
CA GLU A 55 38.87 -7.30 -13.75
C GLU A 55 38.27 -7.25 -12.35
N LEU A 56 39.05 -7.55 -11.31
CA LEU A 56 38.65 -7.39 -9.91
C LEU A 56 38.27 -5.95 -9.56
N LYS A 57 38.98 -4.96 -10.12
CA LYS A 57 38.63 -3.54 -9.94
C LYS A 57 37.27 -3.22 -10.58
N HIS A 58 37.02 -3.67 -11.80
CA HIS A 58 35.74 -3.41 -12.49
C HIS A 58 34.58 -4.14 -11.81
N ALA A 59 34.78 -5.39 -11.41
CA ALA A 59 33.79 -6.16 -10.65
C ALA A 59 33.48 -5.50 -9.29
N GLY A 60 34.51 -5.01 -8.59
CA GLY A 60 34.33 -4.29 -7.32
C GLY A 60 33.54 -2.98 -7.47
N LEU A 61 33.79 -2.21 -8.53
CA LEU A 61 33.03 -0.99 -8.82
C LEU A 61 31.56 -1.30 -9.14
N ALA A 62 31.31 -2.27 -10.02
CA ALA A 62 29.96 -2.71 -10.35
C ALA A 62 29.20 -3.23 -9.10
N PHE A 63 29.90 -3.95 -8.21
CA PHE A 63 29.32 -4.41 -6.95
C PHE A 63 28.92 -3.26 -6.03
N ILE A 64 29.77 -2.25 -5.88
CA ILE A 64 29.48 -1.06 -5.06
C ILE A 64 28.29 -0.27 -5.64
N GLU A 65 28.24 -0.11 -6.96
CA GLU A 65 27.13 0.56 -7.65
C GLU A 65 25.80 -0.15 -7.39
N LEU A 66 25.76 -1.48 -7.55
CA LEU A 66 24.56 -2.25 -7.25
C LEU A 66 24.11 -2.13 -5.80
N VAL A 67 25.03 -2.25 -4.84
CA VAL A 67 24.69 -2.13 -3.42
C VAL A 67 24.12 -0.74 -3.12
N ASN A 68 24.68 0.30 -3.75
CA ASN A 68 24.16 1.66 -3.63
C ASN A 68 22.77 1.82 -4.25
N GLU A 69 22.52 1.26 -5.43
CA GLU A 69 21.20 1.26 -6.08
C GLU A 69 20.16 0.51 -5.24
N GLY A 70 20.50 -0.67 -4.73
CA GLY A 70 19.64 -1.44 -3.84
C GLY A 70 19.25 -0.68 -2.57
N ARG A 71 20.22 0.05 -1.97
CA ARG A 71 19.94 0.92 -0.81
C ARG A 71 18.98 2.06 -1.17
N LEU A 72 19.18 2.71 -2.32
CA LEU A 72 18.34 3.81 -2.78
C LEU A 72 16.91 3.35 -3.11
N LEU A 73 16.78 2.20 -3.76
CA LEU A 73 15.50 1.56 -4.08
C LEU A 73 14.76 1.17 -2.80
N SER A 74 15.46 0.57 -1.83
CA SER A 74 14.88 0.20 -0.53
C SER A 74 14.35 1.43 0.21
N HIS A 75 15.09 2.54 0.22
CA HIS A 75 14.64 3.79 0.83
C HIS A 75 13.38 4.33 0.15
N THR A 76 13.39 4.39 -1.18
CA THR A 76 12.25 4.85 -1.97
C THR A 76 11.02 3.97 -1.77
N SER A 77 11.21 2.66 -1.75
CA SER A 77 10.13 1.69 -1.53
C SER A 77 9.51 1.85 -0.15
N LYS A 78 10.35 1.99 0.90
CA LYS A 78 9.88 2.26 2.27
C LYS A 78 9.04 3.53 2.34
N ASP A 79 9.52 4.63 1.75
CA ASP A 79 8.79 5.90 1.75
C ASP A 79 7.46 5.79 0.99
N HIS A 80 7.43 5.02 -0.11
CA HIS A 80 6.21 4.76 -0.86
C HIS A 80 5.20 3.95 -0.03
N VAL A 81 5.63 2.90 0.66
CA VAL A 81 4.76 2.11 1.54
C VAL A 81 4.12 2.98 2.62
N VAL A 82 4.91 3.87 3.25
CA VAL A 82 4.38 4.80 4.26
C VAL A 82 3.33 5.75 3.65
N LYS A 83 3.59 6.30 2.46
CA LYS A 83 2.62 7.16 1.78
C LYS A 83 1.33 6.42 1.44
N VAL A 84 1.43 5.21 0.89
CA VAL A 84 0.26 4.37 0.57
C VAL A 84 -0.54 4.03 1.82
N ALA A 85 0.13 3.70 2.93
CA ALA A 85 -0.53 3.44 4.20
C ALA A 85 -1.30 4.68 4.71
N ASN A 86 -0.68 5.86 4.63
CA ASN A 86 -1.34 7.11 5.02
C ASN A 86 -2.56 7.44 4.15
N GLU A 87 -2.46 7.21 2.84
CA GLU A 87 -3.59 7.41 1.92
C GLU A 87 -4.74 6.44 2.24
N ALA A 88 -4.43 5.18 2.53
CA ALA A 88 -5.44 4.20 2.94
C ALA A 88 -6.12 4.61 4.25
N ASP A 89 -5.35 5.06 5.25
CA ASP A 89 -5.90 5.54 6.52
C ASP A 89 -6.79 6.77 6.33
N PHE A 90 -6.38 7.71 5.48
CA PHE A 90 -7.20 8.87 5.12
C PHE A 90 -8.54 8.46 4.51
N ILE A 91 -8.54 7.54 3.55
CA ILE A 91 -9.76 7.05 2.89
C ILE A 91 -10.70 6.37 3.91
N VAL A 92 -10.17 5.48 4.76
CA VAL A 92 -10.95 4.77 5.77
C VAL A 92 -11.56 5.74 6.78
N ASN A 93 -10.79 6.72 7.25
CA ASN A 93 -11.28 7.74 8.17
C ASN A 93 -12.37 8.60 7.53
N ARG A 94 -12.23 8.95 6.25
CA ARG A 94 -13.25 9.71 5.51
C ARG A 94 -14.54 8.90 5.34
N MET A 95 -14.44 7.62 4.99
CA MET A 95 -15.61 6.73 4.87
C MET A 95 -16.32 6.59 6.22
N ARG A 96 -15.57 6.40 7.31
CA ARG A 96 -16.12 6.32 8.65
C ARG A 96 -16.88 7.59 9.05
N ALA A 97 -16.33 8.77 8.73
CA ALA A 97 -16.99 10.04 9.01
C ALA A 97 -18.31 10.16 8.22
N ASP A 98 -18.29 9.77 6.94
CA ASP A 98 -19.48 9.77 6.08
C ASP A 98 -20.57 8.81 6.59
N ASP A 99 -20.18 7.61 7.05
CA ASP A 99 -21.12 6.64 7.65
C ASP A 99 -21.78 7.18 8.93
N ILE A 100 -21.01 7.87 9.78
CA ILE A 100 -21.55 8.51 11.00
C ILE A 100 -22.56 9.60 10.61
N CYS A 101 -22.24 10.45 9.63
CA CYS A 101 -23.16 11.48 9.15
C CYS A 101 -24.46 10.86 8.62
N LYS A 102 -24.36 9.84 7.77
CA LYS A 102 -25.54 9.13 7.22
C LYS A 102 -26.38 8.48 8.30
N ALA A 103 -25.76 7.87 9.32
CA ALA A 103 -26.48 7.30 10.45
C ALA A 103 -27.27 8.38 11.22
N SER A 104 -26.64 9.53 11.47
CA SER A 104 -27.30 10.68 12.11
C SER A 104 -28.48 11.21 11.28
N GLU A 105 -28.31 11.32 9.96
CA GLU A 105 -29.38 11.75 9.05
C GLU A 105 -30.57 10.77 9.05
N PHE A 106 -30.27 9.46 9.04
CA PHE A 106 -31.29 8.41 9.10
C PHE A 106 -32.06 8.45 10.42
N GLU A 107 -31.38 8.60 11.55
CA GLU A 107 -32.02 8.72 12.87
C GLU A 107 -32.94 9.94 12.94
N GLN A 108 -32.49 11.08 12.43
CA GLN A 108 -33.29 12.30 12.36
C GLN A 108 -34.54 12.09 11.49
N LEU A 109 -34.38 11.51 10.29
CA LEU A 109 -35.49 11.25 9.38
C LEU A 109 -36.49 10.27 10.01
N SER A 110 -36.00 9.19 10.63
CA SER A 110 -36.83 8.19 11.30
C SER A 110 -37.64 8.81 12.45
N ALA A 111 -37.01 9.67 13.26
CA ALA A 111 -37.69 10.39 14.33
C ALA A 111 -38.78 11.31 13.78
N GLN A 112 -38.48 12.06 12.72
CA GLN A 112 -39.44 12.94 12.06
C GLN A 112 -40.63 12.17 11.49
N THR A 113 -40.38 11.10 10.71
CA THR A 113 -41.44 10.25 10.15
C THR A 113 -42.30 9.63 11.26
N THR A 114 -41.70 9.27 12.39
CA THR A 114 -42.44 8.74 13.55
C THR A 114 -43.39 9.79 14.15
N VAL A 115 -42.95 11.05 14.26
CA VAL A 115 -43.79 12.16 14.73
C VAL A 115 -44.92 12.44 13.76
N GLU A 116 -44.62 12.52 12.46
CA GLU A 116 -45.62 12.74 11.41
C GLU A 116 -46.68 11.63 11.42
N CYS A 117 -46.27 10.36 11.47
CA CYS A 117 -47.21 9.23 11.56
C CYS A 117 -48.09 9.28 12.82
N LYS A 118 -47.54 9.71 13.97
CA LYS A 118 -48.34 9.90 15.19
C LYS A 118 -49.38 11.01 15.00
N SER A 119 -49.00 12.13 14.39
CA SER A 119 -49.91 13.25 14.14
C SER A 119 -51.04 12.86 13.16
N GLU A 120 -50.72 12.07 12.14
CA GLU A 120 -51.71 11.57 11.17
C GLU A 120 -52.67 10.55 11.81
N LYS A 121 -52.16 9.66 12.66
CA LYS A 121 -53.00 8.74 13.45
C LYS A 121 -53.96 9.48 14.37
N GLN A 122 -53.49 10.51 15.07
CA GLN A 122 -54.34 11.37 15.91
C GLN A 122 -55.45 12.04 15.09
N LEU A 123 -55.11 12.56 13.91
CA LEU A 123 -56.09 13.16 13.00
C LEU A 123 -57.16 12.13 12.57
N CYS A 124 -56.73 10.90 12.23
CA CYS A 124 -57.64 9.81 11.90
C CYS A 124 -58.58 9.46 13.07
N GLU A 125 -58.05 9.36 14.30
CA GLU A 125 -58.85 9.12 15.50
C GLU A 125 -59.90 10.21 15.74
N HIS A 126 -59.56 11.47 15.51
CA HIS A 126 -60.50 12.59 15.58
C HIS A 126 -61.63 12.45 14.54
N PHE A 127 -61.31 12.10 13.30
CA PHE A 127 -62.34 11.88 12.27
C PHE A 127 -63.27 10.73 12.63
N ILE A 128 -62.74 9.60 13.13
CA ILE A 128 -63.54 8.45 13.56
C ILE A 128 -64.47 8.85 14.72
N THR A 129 -63.93 9.57 15.71
CA THR A 129 -64.69 10.00 16.89
C THR A 129 -65.82 10.95 16.50
N ALA A 130 -65.55 11.96 15.67
CA ALA A 130 -66.56 12.88 15.17
C ALA A 130 -67.64 12.17 14.33
N ALA A 131 -67.25 11.21 13.48
CA ALA A 131 -68.19 10.42 12.69
C ALA A 131 -69.11 9.56 13.57
N ARG A 132 -68.57 8.93 14.64
CA ARG A 132 -69.36 8.16 15.61
C ARG A 132 -70.36 9.03 16.37
N GLN A 133 -69.93 10.19 16.86
CA GLN A 133 -70.81 11.14 17.55
C GLN A 133 -71.96 11.62 16.65
N ARG A 134 -71.65 11.99 15.40
CA ARG A 134 -72.67 12.36 14.40
C ARG A 134 -73.68 11.23 14.19
N HIS A 135 -73.21 9.98 14.07
CA HIS A 135 -74.08 8.82 13.92
C HIS A 135 -75.01 8.63 15.12
N GLN A 136 -74.49 8.75 16.35
CA GLN A 136 -75.32 8.66 17.56
C GLN A 136 -76.40 9.74 17.61
N VAL A 137 -76.05 10.99 17.30
CA VAL A 137 -77.02 12.10 17.28
C VAL A 137 -78.12 11.84 16.24
N LEU A 138 -77.78 11.35 15.07
CA LEU A 138 -78.76 11.00 14.04
C LEU A 138 -79.65 9.84 14.45
N ALA A 139 -79.09 8.80 15.08
CA ALA A 139 -79.86 7.66 15.58
C ALA A 139 -80.88 8.07 16.67
N LEU A 140 -80.50 8.95 17.59
CA LEU A 140 -81.41 9.48 18.61
C LEU A 140 -82.56 10.33 18.04
N ARG A 141 -82.38 10.94 16.85
CA ARG A 141 -83.44 11.69 16.17
C ARG A 141 -84.42 10.81 15.38
N LEU A 142 -84.09 9.53 15.20
CA LEU A 142 -84.90 8.56 14.46
C LEU A 142 -85.68 7.61 15.40
N GLN A 143 -85.56 7.78 16.72
CA GLN A 143 -86.37 7.14 17.77
C GLN A 143 -87.48 8.08 18.21
#